data_AF-A0AAQ4EK10-F1
#
_entry.id   AF-A0AAQ4EK10-F1
#
_cell.length_a   1.000
_cell.length_b   1.000
_cell.length_c   1.000
_cell.angle_alpha   90.00
_cell.angle_beta   90.00
_cell.angle_gamma   90.00
#
_symmetry.space_group_name_H-M   'P 1'
#
loop_
_entity.id
_entity.type
_entity.pdbx_description
1 polymer ?
#
loop_
_entity_poly.entity_id
_entity_poly.type
_entity_poly.pdbx_seq_one_letter_code
_entity_poly.pdbx_strand_id
1 'polypeptide(L)'
;MQPDLVKYYRHSADWDDLVDHMQNNFECCGIGPLAYQDWDRNGRYRCAASNPSNDRCSVPESCCRVKSAGCGRNVLSKSWDDVKKRIYGESCLDSVLSSVRRNVVVVGGVALLASIGLLLVVATTRDYMNGLRLAAERQENAAASKPSRQPSLAAQVKDYAHGTTSVAYHQAVPQFSYHAVPSQVLTAEMVPPYPTYCYQP
;
A
#
# COMPACT_ATOMS: atom_id res chain seq x y z
N MET A 1 7.62 -2.95 -22.30
CA MET A 1 6.56 -3.96 -22.14
C MET A 1 5.29 -3.21 -21.76
N GLN A 2 4.35 -3.02 -22.69
CA GLN A 2 3.06 -2.39 -22.39
C GLN A 2 2.10 -3.50 -21.96
N PRO A 3 1.46 -3.44 -20.79
CA PRO A 3 0.41 -4.37 -20.45
C PRO A 3 -0.78 -4.14 -21.40
N ASP A 4 -1.09 -5.13 -22.24
CA ASP A 4 -2.26 -5.09 -23.13
C ASP A 4 -3.54 -5.25 -22.29
N LEU A 5 -3.92 -4.21 -21.54
CA LEU A 5 -5.10 -4.18 -20.68
C LEU A 5 -6.39 -4.43 -21.50
N VAL A 6 -6.41 -4.00 -22.76
CA VAL A 6 -7.51 -4.27 -23.71
C VAL A 6 -7.69 -5.76 -24.01
N LYS A 7 -6.62 -6.58 -23.93
CA LYS A 7 -6.71 -8.03 -24.16
C LYS A 7 -7.49 -8.74 -23.06
N TYR A 8 -7.38 -8.25 -21.82
CA TYR A 8 -8.03 -8.82 -20.63
C TYR A 8 -9.35 -8.10 -20.26
N TYR A 9 -9.75 -7.10 -21.03
CA TYR A 9 -11.08 -6.48 -20.91
C TYR A 9 -12.17 -7.57 -21.02
N ARG A 10 -13.09 -7.58 -20.05
CA ARG A 10 -14.13 -8.60 -19.77
C ARG A 10 -13.68 -9.94 -19.20
N HIS A 11 -12.48 -10.05 -18.61
CA HIS A 11 -12.06 -11.26 -17.87
C HIS A 11 -12.45 -11.27 -16.39
N SER A 12 -12.69 -10.10 -15.78
CA SER A 12 -13.33 -9.97 -14.46
C SER A 12 -14.14 -8.68 -14.42
N ALA A 13 -15.21 -8.64 -13.61
CA ALA A 13 -16.14 -7.52 -13.55
C ALA A 13 -15.44 -6.18 -13.26
N ASP A 14 -14.40 -6.20 -12.42
CA ASP A 14 -13.69 -5.00 -11.99
C ASP A 14 -12.98 -4.23 -13.13
N TRP A 15 -12.54 -4.93 -14.19
CA TRP A 15 -11.84 -4.28 -15.31
C TRP A 15 -12.79 -3.60 -16.29
N ASP A 16 -14.02 -4.10 -16.40
CA ASP A 16 -15.02 -3.54 -17.31
C ASP A 16 -15.44 -2.15 -16.82
N ASP A 17 -15.82 -2.07 -15.54
CA ASP A 17 -16.26 -0.83 -14.91
C ASP A 17 -15.16 0.24 -14.91
N LEU A 18 -13.90 -0.15 -14.64
CA LEU A 18 -12.78 0.78 -14.63
C LEU A 18 -12.52 1.37 -16.02
N VAL A 19 -12.45 0.53 -17.06
CA VAL A 19 -12.17 0.99 -18.42
C VAL A 19 -13.32 1.84 -18.94
N ASP A 20 -14.56 1.43 -18.69
CA ASP A 20 -15.74 2.20 -19.10
C ASP A 20 -15.80 3.55 -18.36
N HIS A 21 -15.48 3.58 -17.07
CA HIS A 21 -15.42 4.84 -16.30
C HIS A 21 -14.35 5.78 -16.86
N MET A 22 -13.16 5.27 -17.17
CA MET A 22 -12.08 6.07 -17.76
C MET A 22 -12.48 6.63 -19.13
N GLN A 23 -13.04 5.80 -20.02
CA GLN A 23 -13.46 6.20 -21.36
C GLN A 23 -14.56 7.28 -21.33
N ASN A 24 -15.52 7.14 -20.43
CA ASN A 24 -16.58 8.12 -20.25
C ASN A 24 -16.06 9.45 -19.68
N ASN A 25 -15.21 9.42 -18.64
CA ASN A 25 -14.77 10.65 -17.97
C ASN A 25 -13.73 11.44 -18.77
N PHE A 26 -12.87 10.75 -19.51
CA PHE A 26 -11.81 11.37 -20.30
C PHE A 26 -12.17 11.51 -21.77
N GLU A 27 -13.40 11.15 -22.16
CA GLU A 27 -13.92 11.32 -23.52
C GLU A 27 -12.95 10.74 -24.57
N CYS A 28 -12.58 9.48 -24.37
CA CYS A 28 -11.54 8.77 -25.11
C CYS A 28 -11.98 7.33 -25.44
N CYS A 29 -11.25 6.64 -26.31
CA CYS A 29 -11.53 5.24 -26.62
C CYS A 29 -10.24 4.44 -26.83
N GLY A 30 -10.19 3.24 -26.27
CA GLY A 30 -8.97 2.45 -26.16
C GLY A 30 -8.15 2.82 -24.92
N ILE A 31 -6.91 2.34 -24.85
CA ILE A 31 -6.04 2.54 -23.67
C ILE A 31 -4.62 2.89 -24.10
N GLY A 32 -4.12 2.16 -25.10
CA GLY A 32 -2.81 2.30 -25.68
C GLY A 32 -2.76 3.34 -26.82
N PRO A 33 -1.65 3.34 -27.57
CA PRO A 33 -1.37 4.37 -28.56
C PRO A 33 -2.19 4.24 -29.85
N LEU A 34 -2.84 3.09 -30.10
CA LEU A 34 -3.70 2.93 -31.28
C LEU A 34 -5.13 3.43 -31.03
N ALA A 35 -5.40 3.96 -29.83
CA ALA A 35 -6.69 4.51 -29.42
C ALA A 35 -7.82 3.50 -29.68
N TYR A 36 -8.89 3.92 -30.36
CA TYR A 36 -10.06 3.07 -30.62
C TYR A 36 -9.71 1.77 -31.36
N GLN A 37 -8.58 1.70 -32.07
CA GLN A 37 -8.14 0.49 -32.78
C GLN A 37 -7.52 -0.57 -31.87
N ASP A 38 -7.18 -0.23 -30.61
CA ASP A 38 -6.71 -1.23 -29.64
C ASP A 38 -7.72 -2.38 -29.47
N TRP A 39 -9.00 -2.09 -29.66
CA TRP A 39 -10.09 -3.05 -29.57
C TRP A 39 -9.97 -4.21 -30.57
N ASP A 40 -9.23 -4.05 -31.67
CA ASP A 40 -8.97 -5.15 -32.61
C ASP A 40 -8.09 -6.26 -32.00
N ARG A 41 -7.36 -5.96 -30.92
CA ARG A 41 -6.55 -6.94 -30.20
C ARG A 41 -7.36 -7.78 -29.22
N ASN A 42 -8.58 -7.35 -28.87
CA ASN A 42 -9.45 -8.08 -27.97
C ASN A 42 -10.20 -9.19 -28.72
N GLY A 43 -10.19 -10.43 -28.21
CA GLY A 43 -10.81 -11.57 -28.90
C GLY A 43 -12.31 -11.41 -29.19
N ARG A 44 -13.03 -10.63 -28.40
CA ARG A 44 -14.46 -10.34 -28.60
C ARG A 44 -14.70 -9.30 -29.69
N TYR A 45 -13.86 -8.27 -29.77
CA TYR A 45 -14.04 -7.12 -30.66
C TYR A 45 -13.23 -7.20 -31.96
N ARG A 46 -12.27 -8.13 -32.02
CA ARG A 46 -11.38 -8.36 -33.17
C ARG A 46 -12.13 -8.46 -34.49
N CYS A 47 -11.68 -7.69 -35.47
CA CYS A 47 -12.06 -7.74 -36.87
C CYS A 47 -11.46 -8.96 -37.57
N ALA A 48 -12.06 -10.13 -37.36
CA ALA A 48 -11.78 -11.30 -38.16
C ALA A 48 -13.09 -11.90 -38.70
N ALA A 49 -13.08 -12.34 -39.95
CA ALA A 49 -14.22 -13.03 -40.55
C ALA A 49 -14.59 -14.31 -39.76
N SER A 50 -13.58 -14.99 -39.20
CA SER A 50 -13.72 -16.17 -38.35
C SER A 50 -14.16 -15.87 -36.91
N ASN A 51 -14.18 -14.61 -36.46
CA ASN A 51 -14.62 -14.26 -35.12
C ASN A 51 -16.14 -14.39 -35.02
N PRO A 52 -16.70 -15.35 -34.24
CA PRO A 52 -18.15 -15.55 -34.17
C PRO A 52 -18.86 -14.47 -33.35
N SER A 53 -18.13 -13.59 -32.67
CA SER A 53 -18.69 -12.55 -31.82
C SER A 53 -19.63 -11.61 -32.58
N ASN A 54 -20.79 -11.34 -31.98
CA ASN A 54 -21.72 -10.30 -32.44
C ASN A 54 -21.13 -8.89 -32.29
N ASP A 55 -20.15 -8.73 -31.41
CA ASP A 55 -19.45 -7.48 -31.14
C ASP A 55 -18.16 -7.35 -31.97
N ARG A 56 -17.93 -8.22 -32.97
CA ARG A 56 -16.77 -8.11 -33.85
C ARG A 56 -16.73 -6.74 -34.54
N CYS A 57 -15.53 -6.25 -34.84
CA CYS A 57 -15.31 -4.93 -35.44
C CYS A 57 -15.96 -3.75 -34.70
N SER A 58 -16.25 -3.91 -33.42
CA SER A 58 -16.96 -2.92 -32.63
C SER A 58 -16.09 -2.42 -31.47
N VAL A 59 -16.56 -1.37 -30.81
CA VAL A 59 -15.99 -0.88 -29.55
C VAL A 59 -17.10 -0.85 -28.48
N PRO A 60 -16.76 -0.82 -27.19
CA PRO A 60 -17.75 -0.66 -26.12
C PRO A 60 -18.54 0.65 -26.23
N GLU A 61 -19.72 0.68 -25.60
CA GLU A 61 -20.60 1.85 -25.64
C GLU A 61 -20.05 3.04 -24.85
N SER A 62 -19.11 2.80 -23.91
CA SER A 62 -18.36 3.84 -23.19
C SER A 62 -17.48 4.70 -24.11
N CYS A 63 -17.14 4.23 -25.30
CA CYS A 63 -16.44 5.04 -26.32
C CYS A 63 -17.35 6.04 -27.04
N CYS A 64 -18.68 5.96 -26.88
CA CYS A 64 -19.59 6.73 -27.71
C CYS A 64 -19.78 8.15 -27.22
N ARG A 65 -19.81 9.10 -28.17
CA ARG A 65 -20.07 10.52 -27.87
C ARG A 65 -21.47 10.75 -27.31
N VAL A 66 -22.44 10.00 -27.85
CA VAL A 66 -23.83 10.00 -27.39
C VAL A 66 -24.17 8.58 -26.97
N LYS A 67 -24.51 8.39 -25.69
CA LYS A 67 -24.90 7.09 -25.13
C LYS A 67 -26.12 6.56 -25.86
N SER A 68 -25.89 5.63 -26.76
CA SER A 68 -26.93 5.04 -27.61
C SER A 68 -26.58 3.58 -27.90
N ALA A 69 -27.57 2.71 -27.83
CA ALA A 69 -27.35 1.28 -28.02
C ALA A 69 -26.74 1.01 -29.41
N GLY A 70 -25.60 0.31 -29.45
CA GLY A 70 -24.95 -0.07 -30.71
C GLY A 70 -24.22 1.05 -31.46
N CYS A 71 -24.01 2.22 -30.84
CA CYS A 71 -23.17 3.30 -31.39
C CYS A 71 -21.74 2.86 -31.76
N GLY A 72 -21.17 1.91 -31.02
CA GLY A 72 -19.84 1.34 -31.27
C GLY A 72 -19.82 0.22 -32.31
N ARG A 73 -20.97 -0.18 -32.87
CA ARG A 73 -21.04 -1.33 -33.78
C ARG A 73 -20.36 -1.06 -35.12
N ASN A 74 -19.50 -1.99 -35.55
CA ASN A 74 -18.78 -1.94 -36.83
C ASN A 74 -17.98 -0.65 -37.06
N VAL A 75 -17.51 0.02 -36.00
CA VAL A 75 -16.73 1.26 -36.15
C VAL A 75 -15.29 0.97 -36.60
N LEU A 76 -14.74 -0.20 -36.26
CA LEU A 76 -13.36 -0.58 -36.65
C LEU A 76 -13.22 -0.81 -38.15
N SER A 77 -14.32 -1.06 -38.86
CA SER A 77 -14.36 -1.27 -40.31
C SER A 77 -14.82 -0.04 -41.11
N LYS A 78 -14.98 1.12 -40.45
CA LYS A 78 -15.45 2.36 -41.08
C LYS A 78 -14.32 3.36 -41.32
N SER A 79 -14.55 4.32 -42.20
CA SER A 79 -13.63 5.44 -42.42
C SER A 79 -13.60 6.37 -41.19
N TRP A 80 -12.48 7.07 -41.01
CA TRP A 80 -12.30 8.01 -39.90
C TRP A 80 -13.40 9.08 -39.82
N ASP A 81 -13.90 9.56 -40.97
CA ASP A 81 -14.97 10.55 -41.02
C ASP A 81 -16.30 10.07 -40.44
N ASP A 82 -16.57 8.76 -40.51
CA ASP A 82 -17.74 8.16 -39.89
C ASP A 82 -17.48 7.80 -38.42
N VAL A 83 -16.26 7.38 -38.10
CA VAL A 83 -15.83 7.05 -36.73
C VAL A 83 -15.94 8.28 -35.82
N LYS A 84 -15.35 9.41 -36.23
CA LYS A 84 -15.28 10.62 -35.40
C LYS A 84 -16.64 11.23 -35.05
N LYS A 85 -17.68 10.93 -35.83
CA LYS A 85 -19.07 11.35 -35.59
C LYS A 85 -19.77 10.52 -34.51
N ARG A 86 -19.35 9.26 -34.30
CA ARG A 86 -20.03 8.30 -33.42
C ARG A 86 -19.31 8.14 -32.08
N ILE A 87 -17.98 8.10 -32.10
CA ILE A 87 -17.16 7.78 -30.93
C ILE A 87 -16.05 8.81 -30.70
N TYR A 88 -15.50 8.79 -29.49
CA TYR A 88 -14.20 9.36 -29.20
C TYR A 88 -13.13 8.50 -29.88
N GLY A 89 -12.28 9.10 -30.70
CA GLY A 89 -11.25 8.37 -31.45
C GLY A 89 -9.85 8.46 -30.85
N GLU A 90 -9.69 9.24 -29.78
CA GLU A 90 -8.40 9.56 -29.15
C GLU A 90 -8.03 8.54 -28.07
N SER A 91 -6.73 8.38 -27.83
CA SER A 91 -6.22 7.51 -26.77
C SER A 91 -6.57 8.05 -25.38
N CYS A 92 -6.97 7.16 -24.47
CA CYS A 92 -7.21 7.54 -23.09
C CYS A 92 -5.93 7.97 -22.36
N LEU A 93 -4.78 7.39 -22.70
CA LEU A 93 -3.51 7.83 -22.13
C LEU A 93 -3.26 9.31 -22.45
N ASP A 94 -3.41 9.68 -23.72
CA ASP A 94 -3.21 11.07 -24.16
C ASP A 94 -4.27 12.00 -23.58
N SER A 95 -5.53 11.56 -23.52
CA SER A 95 -6.64 12.36 -22.99
C SER A 95 -6.50 12.63 -21.49
N VAL A 96 -6.03 11.66 -20.70
CA VAL A 96 -5.71 11.83 -19.28
C VAL A 96 -4.56 12.82 -19.11
N LEU A 97 -3.44 12.62 -19.82
CA LEU A 97 -2.28 13.50 -19.74
C LEU A 97 -2.64 14.94 -20.14
N SER A 98 -3.45 15.09 -21.19
CA SER A 98 -3.96 16.37 -21.66
C SER A 98 -4.87 17.03 -20.62
N SER A 99 -5.70 16.25 -19.92
CA SER A 99 -6.57 16.72 -18.83
C SER A 99 -5.76 17.16 -17.62
N VAL A 100 -4.70 16.43 -17.26
CA VAL A 100 -3.77 16.83 -16.19
C VAL A 100 -3.05 18.12 -16.57
N ARG A 101 -2.53 18.22 -17.80
CA ARG A 101 -1.83 19.42 -18.27
C ARG A 101 -2.74 20.66 -18.23
N ARG A 102 -4.00 20.53 -18.66
CA ARG A 102 -4.98 21.63 -18.59
C ARG A 102 -5.32 22.03 -17.15
N ASN A 103 -5.29 21.09 -16.22
CA ASN A 103 -5.67 21.30 -14.81
C ASN A 103 -4.46 21.28 -13.87
N VAL A 104 -3.26 21.59 -14.37
CA VAL A 104 -2.01 21.43 -13.60
C VAL A 104 -2.00 22.26 -12.31
N VAL A 105 -2.67 23.41 -12.30
CA VAL A 105 -2.82 24.25 -11.10
C VAL A 105 -3.63 23.55 -10.01
N VAL A 106 -4.76 22.92 -10.39
CA VAL A 106 -5.62 22.20 -9.45
C VAL A 106 -4.90 20.97 -8.91
N VAL A 107 -4.31 20.17 -9.80
CA VAL A 107 -3.56 18.97 -9.43
C VAL A 107 -2.37 19.32 -8.53
N GLY A 108 -1.62 20.36 -8.89
CA GLY A 108 -0.51 20.88 -8.10
C GLY A 108 -0.95 21.38 -6.73
N GLY A 109 -2.05 22.12 -6.67
CA GLY A 109 -2.64 22.59 -5.40
C GLY A 109 -3.03 21.45 -4.47
N VAL A 110 -3.72 20.43 -4.98
CA VAL A 110 -4.09 19.24 -4.21
C VAL A 110 -2.85 18.49 -3.72
N ALA A 111 -1.84 18.32 -4.57
CA ALA A 111 -0.60 17.64 -4.20
C ALA A 111 0.19 18.39 -3.11
N LEU A 112 0.25 19.72 -3.20
CA LEU A 112 0.89 20.56 -2.19
C LEU A 112 0.14 20.50 -0.86
N LEU A 113 -1.19 20.61 -0.88
CA LEU A 113 -2.01 20.50 0.33
C LEU A 113 -1.86 19.13 1.00
N ALA A 114 -1.88 18.05 0.22
CA ALA A 114 -1.65 16.71 0.74
C ALA A 114 -0.25 16.58 1.36
N SER A 115 0.77 17.13 0.71
CA SER A 115 2.15 17.13 1.19
C SER A 115 2.31 17.90 2.51
N ILE A 116 1.72 19.09 2.60
CA ILE A 116 1.70 19.90 3.84
C ILE A 116 0.97 19.13 4.96
N GLY A 117 -0.20 18.55 4.66
CA GLY A 117 -0.94 17.73 5.63
C GLY A 117 -0.12 16.56 6.17
N LEU A 118 0.56 15.83 5.29
CA LEU A 118 1.45 14.73 5.69
C LEU A 118 2.62 15.22 6.57
N LEU A 119 3.22 16.37 6.26
CA LEU A 119 4.28 16.95 7.10
C LEU A 119 3.79 17.33 8.49
N LEU A 120 2.59 17.90 8.61
CA LEU A 120 1.98 18.23 9.91
C LEU A 120 1.70 16.98 10.74
N VAL A 121 1.20 15.91 10.11
CA VAL A 121 0.98 14.62 10.78
C VAL A 121 2.29 14.04 11.31
N VAL A 122 3.36 14.09 10.52
CA VAL A 122 4.68 13.62 10.96
C VAL A 122 5.25 14.48 12.09
N ALA A 123 5.13 15.81 12.01
CA ALA A 123 5.63 16.73 13.03
C ALA A 123 4.94 16.50 14.38
N THR A 124 3.60 16.47 14.39
CA THR A 124 2.81 16.24 15.61
C THR A 124 3.07 14.87 16.22
N THR A 125 3.24 13.83 15.39
CA THR A 125 3.60 12.50 15.87
C THR A 125 4.98 12.48 16.52
N ARG A 126 5.96 13.21 15.95
CA ARG A 126 7.30 13.35 16.56
C ARG A 126 7.24 14.07 17.89
N ASP A 127 6.50 15.18 17.97
CA ASP A 127 6.35 15.95 19.20
C ASP A 127 5.69 15.12 20.30
N TYR A 128 4.65 14.35 19.95
CA TYR A 128 3.98 13.43 20.86
C TYR A 128 4.93 12.35 21.39
N MET A 129 5.70 11.70 20.51
CA MET A 129 6.66 10.67 20.90
C MET A 129 7.79 11.23 21.77
N ASN A 130 8.27 12.44 21.48
CA ASN A 130 9.26 13.12 22.32
C ASN A 130 8.71 13.40 23.72
N GLY A 131 7.45 13.83 23.82
CA GLY A 131 6.78 14.02 25.11
C GLY A 131 6.72 12.75 25.95
N LEU A 132 6.38 11.61 25.34
CA LEU A 132 6.35 10.31 26.03
C LEU A 132 7.74 9.88 26.50
N ARG A 133 8.78 10.08 25.68
CA ARG A 133 10.17 9.77 26.06
C ARG A 133 10.62 10.58 27.27
N LEU A 134 10.38 11.90 27.23
CA LEU A 134 10.72 12.78 28.36
C LEU A 134 9.94 12.42 29.63
N ALA A 135 8.67 11.99 29.50
CA ALA A 135 7.88 11.54 30.64
C ALA A 135 8.45 10.22 31.23
N ALA A 136 8.89 9.29 30.39
CA ALA A 136 9.55 8.06 30.83
C ALA A 136 10.88 8.35 31.55
N GLU A 137 11.72 9.22 30.97
CA GLU A 137 12.98 9.65 31.59
C GLU A 137 12.74 10.34 32.94
N ARG A 138 11.69 11.16 33.06
CA ARG A 138 11.31 11.78 34.34
C ARG A 138 10.91 10.74 35.39
N GLN A 139 10.22 9.67 35.01
CA GLN A 139 9.88 8.58 35.94
C GLN A 139 11.11 7.84 36.44
N GLU A 140 12.05 7.54 35.54
CA GLU A 140 13.32 6.90 35.90
C GLU A 140 14.15 7.77 36.85
N ASN A 141 14.33 9.05 36.52
CA ASN A 141 15.05 10.01 37.35
C ASN A 141 14.38 10.22 38.72
N ALA A 142 13.05 10.28 38.77
CA ALA A 142 12.30 10.40 40.03
C ALA A 142 12.47 9.15 40.92
N ALA A 143 12.45 7.94 40.32
CA ALA A 143 12.71 6.70 41.05
C ALA A 143 14.15 6.63 41.58
N ALA A 144 15.13 7.08 40.79
CA ALA A 144 16.53 7.15 41.20
C ALA A 144 16.79 8.17 42.32
N SER A 145 16.05 9.28 42.36
CA SER A 145 16.19 10.33 43.38
C SER A 145 15.63 9.94 44.76
N LYS A 146 14.84 8.87 44.87
CA LYS A 146 14.21 8.46 46.13
C LYS A 146 15.30 8.03 47.11
N PRO A 147 15.49 8.71 48.26
CA PRO A 147 16.56 8.37 49.18
C PRO A 147 16.35 6.94 49.69
N SER A 148 17.38 6.11 49.59
CA SER A 148 17.45 4.84 50.30
C SER A 148 17.22 5.13 51.77
N ARG A 149 16.02 4.77 52.27
CA ARG A 149 15.70 4.79 53.69
C ARG A 149 16.62 3.76 54.35
N GLN A 150 17.84 4.16 54.73
CA GLN A 150 18.64 3.40 55.67
C GLN A 150 17.76 3.22 56.91
N PRO A 151 17.39 1.98 57.29
CA PRO A 151 16.66 1.78 58.52
C PRO A 151 17.50 2.39 59.64
N SER A 152 16.89 3.25 60.46
CA SER A 152 17.56 3.80 61.64
C SER A 152 18.08 2.63 62.47
N LEU A 153 19.32 2.73 62.97
CA LEU A 153 19.94 1.77 63.89
C LEU A 153 19.00 1.40 65.06
N ALA A 154 18.12 2.32 65.47
CA ALA A 154 17.07 2.09 66.48
C ALA A 154 16.07 0.96 66.14
N ALA A 155 15.87 0.64 64.85
CA ALA A 155 15.02 -0.46 64.41
C ALA A 155 15.76 -1.81 64.45
N GLN A 156 17.10 -1.82 64.32
CA GLN A 156 17.92 -3.03 64.48
C GLN A 156 18.22 -3.36 65.95
N VAL A 157 18.24 -2.35 66.84
CA VAL A 157 18.57 -2.56 68.26
C VAL A 157 17.38 -3.09 69.08
N LYS A 158 16.14 -2.96 68.60
CA LYS A 158 14.96 -3.45 69.33
C LYS A 158 14.89 -4.98 69.41
N ASP A 159 15.60 -5.69 68.53
CA ASP A 159 15.72 -7.15 68.57
C ASP A 159 16.82 -7.65 69.52
N TYR A 160 17.67 -6.76 70.05
CA TYR A 160 18.77 -7.13 70.96
C TYR A 160 18.39 -7.08 72.45
N ALA A 161 17.27 -6.44 72.79
CA ALA A 161 16.88 -6.21 74.19
C ALA A 161 16.05 -7.37 74.81
N HIS A 162 15.68 -8.38 74.02
CA HIS A 162 15.05 -9.60 74.54
C HIS A 162 16.00 -10.78 74.33
N GLY A 163 17.03 -10.85 75.18
CA GLY A 163 17.87 -12.02 75.31
C GLY A 163 17.04 -13.24 75.67
N THR A 164 16.89 -14.14 74.71
CA THR A 164 16.81 -15.58 74.97
C THR A 164 17.85 -16.26 74.09
N THR A 165 18.93 -16.68 74.73
CA THR A 165 19.92 -17.61 74.19
C THR A 165 19.22 -18.88 73.69
N SER A 166 19.41 -19.21 72.42
CA SER A 166 19.42 -20.59 71.95
C SER A 166 20.09 -20.62 70.57
N VAL A 167 21.34 -21.07 70.54
CA VAL A 167 21.97 -21.52 69.31
C VAL A 167 21.26 -22.81 68.90
N ALA A 168 20.38 -22.73 67.91
CA ALA A 168 19.82 -23.89 67.24
C ALA A 168 20.39 -23.93 65.82
N TYR A 169 21.38 -24.81 65.62
CA TYR A 169 21.75 -25.30 64.30
C TYR A 169 20.53 -25.99 63.69
N HIS A 170 19.91 -25.39 62.69
CA HIS A 170 19.12 -26.13 61.71
C HIS A 170 19.43 -25.63 60.31
N GLN A 171 20.07 -26.53 59.56
CA GLN A 171 20.22 -26.48 58.11
C GLN A 171 18.84 -26.36 57.47
N ALA A 172 18.64 -25.29 56.70
CA ALA A 172 17.65 -25.24 55.63
C ALA A 172 18.19 -24.31 54.55
N VAL A 173 18.92 -24.89 53.59
CA VAL A 173 19.36 -24.22 52.37
C VAL A 173 18.16 -24.11 51.44
N PRO A 174 17.69 -22.92 51.04
CA PRO A 174 16.80 -22.81 49.91
C PRO A 174 17.65 -22.89 48.62
N GLN A 175 17.41 -23.92 47.80
CA GLN A 175 17.92 -23.97 46.44
C GLN A 175 17.30 -22.81 45.65
N PHE A 176 18.11 -21.80 45.33
CA PHE A 176 17.81 -20.90 44.22
C PHE A 176 18.68 -21.33 43.03
N SER A 177 18.02 -21.93 42.04
CA SER A 177 18.60 -22.28 40.76
C SER A 177 18.92 -21.00 40.00
N TYR A 178 20.20 -20.68 39.86
CA TYR A 178 20.68 -19.74 38.86
C TYR A 178 20.74 -20.47 37.51
N HIS A 179 19.79 -20.21 36.62
CA HIS A 179 19.99 -20.56 35.22
C HIS A 179 20.94 -19.54 34.61
N ALA A 180 22.16 -19.99 34.32
CA ALA A 180 23.08 -19.30 33.43
C ALA A 180 22.43 -19.21 32.04
N VAL A 181 22.22 -18.00 31.53
CA VAL A 181 21.93 -17.77 30.12
C VAL A 181 23.26 -17.86 29.37
N PRO A 182 23.43 -18.77 28.40
CA PRO A 182 24.65 -18.82 27.63
C PRO A 182 24.70 -17.63 26.67
N SER A 183 25.83 -16.92 26.66
CA SER A 183 26.20 -15.96 25.62
C SER A 183 26.24 -16.67 24.27
N GLN A 184 25.17 -16.54 23.47
CA GLN A 184 25.18 -16.94 22.08
C GLN A 184 25.86 -15.83 21.28
N VAL A 185 27.06 -16.15 20.83
CA VAL A 185 27.85 -15.47 19.80
C VAL A 185 26.97 -15.29 18.56
N LEU A 186 26.73 -14.04 18.16
CA LEU A 186 26.06 -13.73 16.90
C LEU A 186 27.06 -13.99 15.75
N THR A 187 27.11 -15.22 15.23
CA THR A 187 27.71 -15.47 13.92
C THR A 187 26.76 -14.92 12.86
N ALA A 188 27.25 -13.96 12.08
CA ALA A 188 26.56 -13.45 10.91
C ALA A 188 26.43 -14.58 9.86
N GLU A 189 25.21 -15.09 9.66
CA GLU A 189 24.92 -15.90 8.48
C GLU A 189 24.64 -14.97 7.29
N MET A 190 25.48 -15.12 6.28
CA MET A 190 25.30 -14.55 4.95
C MET A 190 24.02 -15.12 4.33
N VAL A 191 23.11 -14.24 3.92
CA VAL A 191 21.96 -14.58 3.07
C VAL A 191 22.46 -14.76 1.63
N PRO A 192 22.34 -15.94 0.99
CA PRO A 192 22.52 -16.07 -0.45
C PRO A 192 21.25 -15.68 -1.23
N PRO A 193 21.39 -15.28 -2.51
CA PRO A 193 20.36 -14.60 -3.28
C PRO A 193 19.39 -15.56 -3.99
N TYR A 194 18.12 -15.11 -4.10
CA TYR A 194 17.02 -15.44 -5.05
C TYR A 194 16.87 -16.86 -5.66
N PRO A 195 15.63 -17.40 -5.76
CA PRO A 195 15.39 -18.62 -6.53
C PRO A 195 15.28 -18.35 -8.04
N THR A 196 16.14 -19.04 -8.80
CA THR A 196 16.00 -19.31 -10.23
C THR A 196 15.00 -20.46 -10.43
N TYR A 197 13.97 -20.26 -11.26
CA TYR A 197 13.10 -21.35 -11.71
C TYR A 197 13.69 -22.01 -12.96
N CYS A 198 13.91 -23.33 -12.89
CA CYS A 198 14.31 -24.18 -14.00
C CYS A 198 13.10 -24.54 -14.87
N TYR A 199 13.23 -24.40 -16.19
CA TYR A 199 12.38 -25.03 -17.20
C TYR A 199 13.18 -26.19 -17.81
N GLN A 200 12.58 -27.37 -17.91
CA GLN A 200 13.15 -28.53 -18.60
C GLN A 200 12.20 -28.97 -19.73
N PRO A 201 12.75 -29.66 -20.75
CA PRO A 201 12.50 -29.41 -22.17
C PRO A 201 11.16 -29.90 -22.72
#